data_AF-A0AAV1LHR9-F1
#
_entry.id   AF-A0AAV1LHR9-F1
#
_cell.length_a   1.000
_cell.length_b   1.000
_cell.length_c   1.000
_cell.angle_alpha   90.00
_cell.angle_beta   90.00
_cell.angle_gamma   90.00
#
_symmetry.space_group_name_H-M   'P 1'
#
loop_
_entity.id
_entity.type
_entity.pdbx_description
1 polymer ?
#
loop_
_entity_poly.entity_id
_entity_poly.type
_entity_poly.pdbx_seq_one_letter_code
_entity_poly.pdbx_strand_id
1 'polypeptide(L)'
;MYLTLLMEKKDNEQEYDIGDSKYAEKICKMCEEYKPNEKKKESNVELKIILTDEEPVFQNPQRLSPLEMNAVNMQVEEWLNKGIIKPNKFDFACLVVLSTKKDGSRRMCKDFDD
;
A
#
# COMPACT_ATOMS: atom_id res chain seq x y z
N MET A 1 12.95 -14.49 1.90
CA MET A 1 13.41 -13.15 2.32
C MET A 1 12.45 -12.59 3.40
N TYR A 2 12.89 -12.10 4.57
CA TYR A 2 11.98 -11.54 5.59
C TYR A 2 12.19 -10.03 5.75
N LEU A 3 11.18 -9.24 5.38
CA LEU A 3 11.17 -7.79 5.55
C LEU A 3 10.81 -7.44 7.00
N THR A 4 11.65 -6.65 7.68
CA THR A 4 11.35 -6.13 9.03
C THR A 4 10.98 -4.65 8.94
N LEU A 5 9.80 -4.29 9.45
CA LEU A 5 9.32 -2.90 9.51
C LEU A 5 9.58 -2.33 10.92
N LEU A 6 10.36 -1.26 11.02
CA LEU A 6 10.54 -0.50 12.25
C LEU A 6 9.60 0.72 12.27
N MET A 7 8.84 0.86 13.35
CA MET A 7 8.04 2.06 13.63
C MET A 7 8.56 2.73 14.90
N GLU A 8 8.89 4.02 14.83
CA GLU A 8 9.20 4.82 16.01
C GLU A 8 7.90 5.31 16.65
N LYS A 9 7.66 4.93 17.91
CA LYS A 9 6.48 5.35 18.67
C LYS A 9 6.54 6.85 18.96
N LYS A 10 5.41 7.52 18.80
CA LYS A 10 5.25 8.94 19.12
C LYS A 10 4.66 9.09 20.52
N ASP A 11 5.28 9.94 21.34
CA ASP A 11 4.86 10.20 22.73
C ASP A 11 3.60 11.08 22.85
N ASN A 12 2.46 10.67 22.27
CA ASN A 12 1.11 11.18 22.64
C ASN A 12 -0.04 10.51 21.87
N GLU A 13 -0.08 9.19 21.79
CA GLU A 13 -1.26 8.50 21.26
C GLU A 13 -2.13 7.98 22.40
N GLN A 14 -3.36 8.50 22.50
CA GLN A 14 -4.37 7.96 23.39
C GLN A 14 -4.98 6.73 22.75
N GLU A 15 -4.70 5.57 23.31
CA GLU A 15 -5.17 4.27 22.85
C GLU A 15 -6.66 4.10 23.22
N TYR A 16 -7.47 3.65 22.25
CA TYR A 16 -8.89 3.37 22.45
C TYR A 16 -9.10 1.85 22.45
N ASP A 17 -9.65 1.32 23.54
CA ASP A 17 -10.06 -0.07 23.59
C ASP A 17 -11.38 -0.24 22.82
N ILE A 18 -11.36 -1.07 21.76
CA ILE A 18 -12.53 -1.39 20.93
C ILE A 18 -13.59 -2.16 21.74
N GLY A 19 -13.18 -2.89 22.78
CA GLY A 19 -14.07 -3.61 23.68
C GLY A 19 -14.76 -2.72 24.73
N ASP A 20 -14.28 -1.49 24.96
CA ASP A 20 -14.90 -0.57 25.92
C ASP A 20 -16.01 0.25 25.24
N SER A 21 -17.25 -0.03 25.68
CA SER A 21 -18.47 0.61 25.19
C SER A 21 -18.44 2.13 25.27
N LYS A 22 -17.61 2.73 26.13
CA LYS A 22 -17.49 4.20 26.27
C LYS A 22 -16.93 4.88 25.02
N TYR A 23 -16.11 4.17 24.24
CA TYR A 23 -15.47 4.72 23.04
C TYR A 23 -16.16 4.28 21.75
N ALA A 24 -17.15 3.39 21.83
CA ALA A 24 -17.82 2.80 20.66
C ALA A 24 -18.36 3.86 19.69
N GLU A 25 -19.09 4.87 20.17
CA GLU A 25 -19.62 5.94 19.32
C GLU A 25 -18.51 6.74 18.63
N LYS A 26 -17.42 7.03 19.35
CA LYS A 26 -16.28 7.77 18.81
C LYS A 26 -15.56 6.95 17.74
N ILE A 27 -15.34 5.65 17.99
CA ILE A 27 -14.70 4.73 17.05
C ILE A 27 -15.56 4.58 15.79
N CYS A 28 -16.87 4.34 15.94
CA CYS A 28 -17.80 4.28 14.81
C CYS A 28 -17.72 5.54 13.96
N LYS A 29 -17.77 6.72 14.58
CA LYS A 29 -17.64 8.00 13.88
C LYS A 29 -16.30 8.13 13.14
N MET A 30 -15.19 7.75 13.76
CA MET A 30 -13.88 7.76 13.11
C MET A 30 -13.82 6.81 11.90
N CYS A 31 -14.46 5.64 11.99
CA CYS A 31 -14.56 4.70 10.88
C CYS A 31 -15.42 5.22 9.73
N GLU A 32 -16.56 5.84 10.03
CA GLU A 32 -17.48 6.40 9.03
C GLU A 32 -16.89 7.62 8.31
N GLU A 33 -16.17 8.47 9.05
CA GLU A 33 -15.51 9.66 8.50
C GLU A 33 -14.16 9.34 7.84
N TYR A 34 -13.67 8.10 7.93
CA TYR A 34 -12.38 7.72 7.38
C TYR A 34 -12.40 7.81 5.85
N LYS A 35 -11.63 8.75 5.33
CA LYS A 35 -11.44 8.93 3.90
C LYS A 35 -9.98 8.73 3.53
N PRO A 36 -9.60 7.53 3.08
CA PRO A 36 -8.25 7.30 2.60
C PRO A 36 -8.03 8.17 1.37
N ASN A 37 -7.03 9.04 1.41
CA ASN A 37 -6.51 9.83 0.29
C ASN A 37 -7.16 11.20 -0.03
N GLU A 38 -7.99 11.80 0.82
CA GLU A 38 -8.48 13.18 0.55
C GLU A 38 -7.40 14.25 0.79
N LYS A 39 -6.47 14.03 1.73
CA LYS A 39 -5.34 14.92 2.02
C LYS A 39 -4.11 14.09 2.32
N LYS A 40 -2.98 14.37 1.66
CA LYS A 40 -1.67 13.91 2.11
C LYS A 40 -1.42 14.56 3.47
N LYS A 41 -1.65 13.81 4.55
CA LYS A 41 -1.18 14.19 5.87
C LYS A 41 0.17 13.51 6.04
N GLU A 42 1.24 14.28 5.87
CA GLU A 42 2.58 13.76 6.15
C GLU A 42 2.63 13.41 7.63
N SER A 43 2.82 12.14 7.93
CA SER A 43 3.21 11.72 9.28
C SER A 43 4.62 12.23 9.51
N ASN A 44 4.91 12.65 10.73
CA ASN A 44 6.28 12.91 11.19
C ASN A 44 7.10 11.61 11.41
N VAL A 45 6.61 10.49 10.90
CA VAL A 45 7.19 9.15 11.06
C VAL A 45 7.65 8.71 9.68
N GLU A 46 8.90 8.27 9.60
CA GLU A 46 9.50 7.70 8.40
C GLU A 46 9.57 6.17 8.56
N LEU A 47 9.03 5.46 7.57
CA LEU A 47 9.12 3.99 7.54
C LEU A 47 10.35 3.59 6.75
N LYS A 48 11.27 2.86 7.39
CA LYS A 48 12.49 2.35 6.76
C LYS A 48 12.35 0.85 6.51
N ILE A 49 12.65 0.43 5.29
CA ILE A 49 12.78 -0.98 4.91
C ILE A 49 14.24 -1.36 5.12
N ILE A 50 14.50 -2.31 6.01
CA ILE A 50 15.85 -2.86 6.23
C ILE A 50 15.97 -4.14 5.42
N LEU A 51 16.93 -4.17 4.49
CA LEU A 51 17.22 -5.33 3.66
C LEU A 51 18.16 -6.30 4.41
N THR A 52 18.07 -7.59 4.10
CA THR A 52 19.00 -8.61 4.60
C THR A 52 20.32 -8.61 3.83
N ASP A 53 20.25 -8.27 2.55
CA ASP A 53 21.35 -8.16 1.61
C ASP A 53 21.04 -7.04 0.60
N GLU A 54 22.06 -6.54 -0.09
CA GLU A 54 21.94 -5.47 -1.08
C GLU A 54 21.87 -6.02 -2.52
N GLU A 55 21.55 -7.31 -2.69
CA GLU A 55 21.51 -7.93 -4.01
C GLU A 55 20.21 -7.54 -4.72
N PRO A 56 20.28 -6.87 -5.89
CA PRO A 56 19.08 -6.40 -6.58
C PRO A 56 18.31 -7.57 -7.17
N VAL A 57 17.04 -7.68 -6.79
CA VAL A 57 16.09 -8.62 -7.38
C VAL A 57 15.41 -7.95 -8.57
N PHE A 58 15.59 -8.53 -9.76
CA PHE A 58 14.97 -8.06 -10.99
C PHE A 58 14.14 -9.15 -11.64
N GLN A 59 12.82 -9.02 -11.54
CA GLN A 59 11.86 -9.88 -12.25
C GLN A 59 11.43 -9.22 -13.56
N ASN A 60 11.48 -9.99 -14.66
CA ASN A 60 11.04 -9.52 -15.97
C ASN A 60 9.52 -9.24 -15.95
N PRO A 61 9.05 -8.16 -16.62
CA PRO A 61 7.62 -7.88 -16.70
C PRO A 61 6.82 -9.04 -17.30
N GLN A 62 5.69 -9.37 -16.68
CA GLN A 62 4.77 -10.39 -17.21
C GLN A 62 4.14 -9.92 -18.52
N ARG A 63 3.86 -10.88 -19.42
CA ARG A 63 2.99 -10.61 -20.57
C ARG A 63 1.55 -10.48 -20.08
N LEU A 64 0.95 -9.31 -20.31
CA LEU A 64 -0.44 -9.02 -19.99
C LEU A 64 -1.26 -8.93 -21.29
N SER A 65 -2.49 -9.44 -21.26
CA SER A 65 -3.46 -9.20 -22.33
C SER A 65 -3.83 -7.71 -22.42
N PRO A 66 -4.37 -7.21 -23.55
CA PRO A 66 -4.73 -5.80 -23.68
C PRO A 66 -5.69 -5.30 -22.58
N LEU A 67 -6.63 -6.14 -22.14
CA LEU A 67 -7.57 -5.82 -21.07
C LEU A 67 -6.89 -5.73 -19.69
N GLU A 68 -5.88 -6.56 -19.46
CA GLU A 68 -5.10 -6.57 -18.23
C GLU A 68 -4.17 -5.36 -18.16
N MET A 69 -3.49 -5.06 -19.26
CA MET A 69 -2.65 -3.86 -19.38
C MET A 69 -3.46 -2.58 -19.14
N ASN A 70 -4.70 -2.50 -19.66
CA ASN A 70 -5.57 -1.37 -19.39
C ASN A 70 -5.91 -1.23 -17.90
N ALA A 71 -6.24 -2.34 -17.22
CA ALA A 71 -6.52 -2.32 -15.79
C ALA A 71 -5.30 -1.88 -14.95
N VAL A 72 -4.09 -2.32 -15.33
CA VAL A 72 -2.83 -1.88 -14.71
C VAL A 72 -2.63 -0.38 -14.91
N ASN A 73 -2.74 0.11 -16.15
CA ASN A 73 -2.54 1.52 -16.47
C ASN A 73 -3.51 2.43 -15.74
N MET A 74 -4.80 2.07 -15.70
CA MET A 74 -5.81 2.81 -14.95
C MET A 74 -5.45 2.90 -13.45
N GLN A 75 -4.99 1.81 -12.85
CA GLN A 75 -4.61 1.80 -11.44
C GLN A 75 -3.36 2.64 -11.17
N VAL A 76 -2.35 2.56 -12.05
CA VAL A 76 -1.12 3.34 -11.98
C VAL A 76 -1.42 4.84 -12.10
N GLU A 77 -2.25 5.23 -13.06
CA GLU A 77 -2.67 6.62 -13.24
C GLU A 77 -3.43 7.15 -12.01
N GLU A 78 -4.35 6.36 -11.45
CA GLU A 78 -5.04 6.72 -10.20
C GLU A 78 -4.06 6.98 -9.05
N TRP A 79 -3.06 6.10 -8.87
CA TRP A 79 -2.05 6.25 -7.81
C TRP A 79 -1.09 7.41 -8.04
N LEU A 80 -0.74 7.71 -9.30
CA LEU A 80 0.03 8.89 -9.66
C LEU A 80 -0.75 10.16 -9.33
N ASN A 81 -2.03 10.23 -9.73
CA ASN A 81 -2.91 11.37 -9.47
C ASN A 81 -3.14 11.58 -7.97
N LYS A 82 -3.23 10.50 -7.19
CA LYS A 82 -3.31 10.55 -5.72
C LYS A 82 -1.95 10.78 -5.03
N GLY A 83 -0.85 10.77 -5.78
CA GLY A 83 0.51 10.91 -5.25
C GLY A 83 0.95 9.78 -4.33
N ILE A 84 0.35 8.59 -4.46
CA ILE A 84 0.69 7.37 -3.72
C ILE A 84 2.02 6.80 -4.23
N ILE A 85 2.23 6.85 -5.56
CA ILE A 85 3.47 6.42 -6.21
C ILE A 85 4.11 7.59 -6.97
N LYS A 86 5.40 7.44 -7.31
CA LYS A 86 6.13 8.34 -8.20
C LYS A 86 7.02 7.52 -9.16
N PRO A 87 7.26 7.99 -10.39
CA PRO A 87 8.24 7.36 -11.26
C PRO A 87 9.61 7.32 -10.60
N ASN A 88 10.30 6.19 -10.72
CA ASN A 88 11.68 6.05 -10.26
C ASN A 88 12.47 5.10 -11.15
N LYS A 89 13.79 5.23 -11.12
CA LYS A 89 14.75 4.31 -11.72
C LYS A 89 15.47 3.60 -10.57
N PHE A 90 15.09 2.35 -10.34
CA PHE A 90 15.71 1.47 -9.36
C PHE A 90 16.13 0.18 -10.06
N ASP A 91 17.17 -0.46 -9.55
CA ASP A 91 17.65 -1.76 -10.03
C ASP A 91 16.77 -2.93 -9.52
N PHE A 92 15.84 -2.66 -8.60
CA PHE A 92 14.86 -3.61 -8.09
C PHE A 92 13.57 -3.57 -8.92
N ALA A 93 13.09 -4.73 -9.36
CA ALA A 93 11.82 -4.89 -10.06
C ALA A 93 11.08 -6.14 -9.61
N CYS A 94 9.77 -6.02 -9.42
CA CYS A 94 8.87 -7.10 -9.01
C CYS A 94 7.79 -7.32 -10.07
N LEU A 95 7.18 -8.51 -10.04
CA LEU A 95 6.12 -8.87 -10.98
C LEU A 95 4.80 -8.20 -10.61
N VAL A 96 4.07 -7.71 -11.61
CA VAL A 96 2.68 -7.23 -11.43
C VAL A 96 1.72 -8.37 -11.76
N VAL A 97 0.83 -8.68 -10.82
CA VAL A 97 -0.19 -9.72 -10.95
C VAL A 97 -1.58 -9.09 -10.79
N LEU A 98 -2.57 -9.59 -11.53
CA LEU A 98 -3.96 -9.14 -11.40
C LEU A 98 -4.80 -10.21 -10.70
N SER A 99 -5.45 -9.82 -9.62
CA SER A 99 -6.41 -10.67 -8.91
C SER A 99 -7.84 -10.22 -9.21
N THR A 100 -8.75 -11.17 -9.42
CA THR A 100 -10.18 -10.89 -9.61
C THR A 100 -10.87 -10.72 -8.26
N LYS A 101 -11.60 -9.61 -8.08
CA LYS A 101 -12.44 -9.35 -6.90
C LYS A 101 -13.80 -10.04 -7.03
N LYS A 102 -14.52 -10.14 -5.91
CA LYS A 102 -15.89 -10.70 -5.86
C LYS A 102 -16.88 -9.96 -6.76
N ASP A 103 -16.67 -8.66 -7.00
CA ASP A 103 -17.48 -7.82 -7.87
C ASP A 103 -17.12 -7.95 -9.37
N GLY A 104 -16.16 -8.82 -9.73
CA GLY A 104 -15.67 -9.02 -11.09
C GLY A 104 -14.60 -8.03 -11.54
N SER A 105 -14.30 -6.99 -10.76
CA SER A 105 -13.20 -6.05 -11.06
C SER A 105 -11.83 -6.69 -10.82
N ARG A 106 -10.79 -6.15 -11.48
CA ARG A 106 -9.40 -6.60 -11.29
C ARG A 106 -8.69 -5.69 -10.30
N ARG A 107 -7.82 -6.26 -9.45
CA ARG A 107 -6.94 -5.54 -8.53
C ARG A 107 -5.49 -5.80 -8.93
N MET A 108 -4.71 -4.74 -9.07
CA MET A 108 -3.27 -4.82 -9.26
C MET A 108 -2.59 -5.21 -7.94
N CYS A 109 -1.77 -6.25 -8.00
CA CYS A 109 -0.97 -6.80 -6.91
C CYS A 109 0.50 -6.86 -7.35
N LYS A 110 1.41 -6.80 -6.37
CA LYS A 110 2.83 -7.08 -6.58
C LYS A 110 3.13 -8.46 -6.01
N ASP A 111 3.86 -9.25 -6.78
CA ASP A 111 4.42 -10.50 -6.31
C ASP A 111 5.79 -10.20 -5.69
N PHE A 112 5.96 -10.58 -4.42
CA PHE A 112 7.21 -10.45 -3.68
C PHE A 112 7.81 -11.82 -3.34
N ASP A 113 7.27 -12.90 -3.92
CA ASP A 113 7.77 -14.24 -3.69
C ASP A 113 9.09 -14.44 -4.47
N ASP A 114 10.20 -14.37 -3.72
CA ASP A 114 11.55 -14.87 -4.06
C ASP A 114 12.21 -15.49 -2.80
#